data_AF-A0A949UE12-F1
#
_entry.id   AF-A0A949UE12-F1
#
_cell.length_a   1.000
_cell.length_b   1.000
_cell.length_c   1.000
_cell.angle_alpha   90.00
_cell.angle_beta   90.00
_cell.angle_gamma   90.00
#
_symmetry.space_group_name_H-M   'P 1'
#
loop_
_entity.id
_entity.type
_entity.pdbx_description
1 polymer ?
#
loop_
_entity_poly.entity_id
_entity_poly.type
_entity_poly.pdbx_seq_one_letter_code
_entity_poly.pdbx_strand_id
1 'polypeptide(L)' 'MKERFTVTELAALRSDLLQSGIIDSREAAEVLQMFLMGRGYGVSPQAAMDAAGRVEMSGCAIPVLQQELENLALVM' A
#
# COMPACT_ATOMS: atom_id res chain seq x y z
N MET A 1 14.26 5.53 -13.38
CA MET A 1 13.29 5.94 -12.33
C MET A 1 13.85 5.49 -11.00
N LYS A 2 13.83 6.35 -9.97
CA LYS A 2 14.31 5.98 -8.63
C LYS A 2 13.11 5.37 -7.91
N GLU A 3 13.18 4.09 -7.56
CA GLU A 3 12.13 3.44 -6.78
C GLU A 3 12.02 4.16 -5.43
N ARG A 4 10.81 4.63 -5.07
CA ARG A 4 10.56 5.37 -3.82
C ARG A 4 10.53 4.47 -2.59
N PHE A 5 10.29 3.19 -2.83
CA PHE A 5 10.19 2.16 -1.81
C PHE A 5 11.12 1.01 -2.20
N THR A 6 11.89 0.53 -1.24
CA THR A 6 12.79 -0.60 -1.45
C THR A 6 12.01 -1.92 -1.39
N VAL A 7 12.54 -2.95 -2.04
CA VAL A 7 11.97 -4.31 -2.01
C VAL A 7 11.80 -4.82 -0.57
N THR A 8 12.73 -4.49 0.33
CA THR A 8 12.66 -4.87 1.75
C THR A 8 11.47 -4.24 2.46
N GLU A 9 11.22 -2.94 2.22
CA GLU A 9 10.06 -2.24 2.80
C GLU A 9 8.74 -2.80 2.26
N LEU A 10 8.69 -3.09 0.96
CA LEU A 10 7.52 -3.69 0.33
C LEU A 10 7.24 -5.11 0.84
N ALA A 11 8.29 -5.90 1.10
CA ALA A 11 8.16 -7.24 1.65
C ALA A 11 7.65 -7.23 3.10
N ALA A 12 8.10 -6.27 3.91
CA ALA A 12 7.60 -6.07 5.28
C ALA A 12 6.12 -5.66 5.25
N LEU A 13 5.77 -4.64 4.47
CA LEU A 13 4.39 -4.17 4.31
C LEU A 13 3.46 -5.26 3.81
N ARG A 14 3.89 -6.07 2.84
CA ARG A 14 3.10 -7.22 2.37
C ARG A 14 2.84 -8.21 3.49
N SER A 15 3.83 -8.46 4.36
CA SER A 15 3.64 -9.35 5.51
C SER A 15 2.59 -8.80 6.46
N ASP A 16 2.61 -7.49 6.71
CA ASP A 16 1.62 -6.81 7.56
C ASP A 16 0.21 -6.90 6.95
N LEU A 17 0.07 -6.67 5.63
CA LEU A 17 -1.20 -6.82 4.91
C LEU A 17 -1.74 -8.26 4.94
N LEU A 18 -0.87 -9.26 4.80
CA LEU A 18 -1.25 -10.67 4.89
C LEU A 18 -1.60 -11.08 6.33
N GLN A 19 -1.00 -10.44 7.34
CA GLN A 19 -1.25 -10.70 8.76
C GLN A 19 -2.49 -10.00 9.30
N SER A 20 -2.85 -8.81 8.79
CA SER A 20 -4.10 -8.10 9.16
C SER A 20 -5.34 -8.90 8.75
N GLY A 21 -5.17 -9.93 7.93
CA GLY A 21 -6.22 -10.84 7.51
C GLY A 21 -6.68 -10.49 6.11
N ILE A 22 -6.68 -11.50 5.25
CA ILE A 22 -7.38 -11.48 3.97
C ILE A 22 -8.86 -11.29 4.34
N ILE A 23 -9.45 -10.08 4.15
CA ILE A 23 -10.88 -9.80 3.86
C ILE A 23 -11.32 -8.35 4.19
N ASP A 24 -10.61 -7.55 5.00
CA ASP A 24 -11.04 -6.15 5.26
C ASP A 24 -10.19 -5.11 4.51
N SER A 25 -10.69 -4.71 3.33
CA SER A 25 -10.10 -3.66 2.48
C SER A 25 -9.91 -2.33 3.23
N ARG A 26 -10.66 -2.10 4.31
CA ARG A 26 -10.52 -0.90 5.14
C ARG A 26 -9.28 -0.97 6.02
N GLU A 27 -9.02 -2.11 6.67
CA GLU A 27 -7.79 -2.30 7.45
C GLU A 27 -6.57 -2.22 6.54
N ALA A 28 -6.62 -2.87 5.37
CA ALA A 28 -5.56 -2.76 4.38
C ALA A 28 -5.31 -1.30 3.96
N ALA A 29 -6.37 -0.51 3.76
CA ALA A 29 -6.25 0.90 3.44
C ALA A 29 -5.62 1.73 4.58
N GLU A 30 -5.89 1.40 5.84
CA GLU A 30 -5.26 2.04 7.00
C GLU A 30 -3.77 1.71 7.08
N VAL A 31 -3.39 0.45 6.85
CA VAL A 31 -1.99 0.01 6.80
C VAL A 31 -1.22 0.74 5.69
N LEU A 32 -1.80 0.84 4.48
CA LEU A 32 -1.20 1.60 3.37
C LEU A 32 -1.05 3.09 3.71
N GLN A 33 -2.06 3.70 4.35
CA GLN A 33 -2.00 5.10 4.78
C GLN A 33 -0.91 5.33 5.81
N MET A 34 -0.85 4.51 6.86
CA MET A 34 0.16 4.64 7.92
C MET A 34 1.58 4.48 7.36
N PHE A 35 1.77 3.52 6.44
CA PHE A 35 3.05 3.31 5.77
C PHE A 35 3.53 4.53 4.97
N LEU A 36 2.61 5.18 4.24
CA LEU A 36 2.89 6.35 3.42
C LEU A 36 3.04 7.64 4.27
N MET A 37 2.19 7.82 5.28
CA MET A 37 2.29 8.93 6.24
C MET A 37 3.60 8.88 7.02
N GLY A 38 4.06 7.68 7.42
CA GLY A 38 5.36 7.49 8.06
C GLY A 38 6.57 7.89 7.19
N ARG A 39 6.35 8.09 5.88
CA ARG A 39 7.36 8.55 4.90
C ARG A 39 7.13 9.98 4.42
N GLY A 40 6.16 10.68 5.02
CA GLY A 40 5.85 12.08 4.70
C GLY A 40 4.89 12.27 3.52
N TYR A 41 4.22 11.22 3.04
CA TYR A 41 3.19 11.34 2.01
C TYR A 41 1.81 11.54 2.63
N GLY A 42 1.10 12.57 2.18
CA GLY A 42 -0.33 12.74 2.45
C GLY A 42 -1.12 11.82 1.51
N VAL A 43 -2.07 11.07 2.05
CA VAL A 43 -2.86 10.11 1.27
C VAL A 43 -4.34 10.33 1.57
N SER A 44 -5.16 10.43 0.53
CA SER A 44 -6.60 10.49 0.72
C SER A 44 -7.16 9.13 1.16
N PRO A 45 -8.09 9.07 2.12
CA PRO A 45 -8.68 7.81 2.57
C PRO A 45 -9.35 7.01 1.44
N GLN A 46 -9.95 7.70 0.48
CA GLN A 46 -10.58 7.07 -0.68
C GLN A 46 -9.55 6.44 -1.61
N ALA A 47 -8.46 7.15 -1.95
CA ALA A 47 -7.42 6.58 -2.79
C ALA A 47 -6.74 5.38 -2.13
N ALA A 48 -6.56 5.42 -0.81
CA ALA A 48 -6.04 4.28 -0.05
C ALA A 48 -6.96 3.06 -0.11
N MET A 49 -8.29 3.24 0.01
CA MET A 49 -9.26 2.16 -0.16
C MET A 49 -9.24 1.58 -1.57
N ASP A 50 -9.19 2.42 -2.60
CA ASP A 50 -9.13 1.95 -3.99
C ASP A 50 -7.84 1.16 -4.27
N ALA A 51 -6.71 1.61 -3.73
CA ALA A 51 -5.43 0.92 -3.83
C ALA A 51 -5.43 -0.40 -3.05
N ALA A 52 -5.99 -0.41 -1.83
CA ALA A 52 -6.14 -1.62 -1.01
C ALA A 52 -6.92 -2.69 -1.76
N GLY A 53 -8.07 -2.36 -2.34
CA GLY A 53 -8.86 -3.31 -3.12
C GLY A 53 -8.10 -3.89 -4.33
N ARG A 54 -7.27 -3.09 -5.01
CA ARG A 54 -6.41 -3.57 -6.11
C ARG A 54 -5.29 -4.49 -5.62
N VAL A 55 -4.63 -4.13 -4.51
CA VAL A 55 -3.59 -4.95 -3.89
C VAL A 55 -4.17 -6.28 -3.42
N GLU A 56 -5.34 -6.27 -2.78
CA GLU A 56 -6.06 -7.48 -2.34
C GLU A 56 -6.44 -8.38 -3.52
N MET A 57 -7.06 -7.82 -4.56
CA MET A 57 -7.41 -8.58 -5.78
C MET A 57 -6.19 -9.22 -6.47
N SER A 58 -5.00 -8.65 -6.27
CA SER A 58 -3.74 -9.21 -6.79
C SER A 58 -3.10 -10.28 -5.89
N GLY A 59 -3.69 -10.60 -4.74
CA GLY A 59 -3.08 -11.47 -3.74
C GLY A 59 -1.85 -10.84 -3.06
N CYS A 60 -1.87 -9.51 -2.88
CA CYS A 60 -0.76 -8.73 -2.33
C CYS A 60 0.57 -8.92 -3.09
N ALA A 61 0.51 -8.98 -4.43
CA ALA A 61 1.70 -9.14 -5.26
C ALA A 61 2.63 -7.92 -5.12
N ILE A 62 3.94 -8.15 -4.88
CA ILE A 62 4.94 -7.08 -4.69
C ILE A 62 4.94 -6.05 -5.83
N PRO A 63 4.88 -6.44 -7.13
CA PRO A 63 4.86 -5.45 -8.21
C PRO A 63 3.60 -4.57 -8.20
N VAL A 64 2.46 -5.12 -7.81
CA VAL A 64 1.20 -4.37 -7.70
C VAL A 64 1.27 -3.44 -6.49
N LEU A 65 1.75 -3.93 -5.35
CA LEU A 65 1.94 -3.12 -4.15
C LEU A 65 2.87 -1.93 -4.41
N GLN A 66 3.98 -2.15 -5.10
CA GLN A 66 4.90 -1.09 -5.52
C GLN A 66 4.17 -0.06 -6.38
N GLN A 67 3.52 -0.50 -7.46
CA GLN A 67 2.83 0.38 -8.39
C GLN A 67 1.75 1.24 -7.69
N GLU A 68 0.99 0.63 -6.79
CA GLU A 68 -0.08 1.33 -6.06
C GLU A 68 0.46 2.36 -5.07
N LEU A 69 1.47 2.00 -4.27
CA LEU A 69 2.13 2.96 -3.37
C LEU A 69 2.78 4.10 -4.14
N GLU A 70 3.37 3.77 -5.28
CA GLU A 70 3.95 4.74 -6.18
C GLU A 70 2.89 5.70 -6.74
N ASN A 71 1.72 5.21 -7.11
CA ASN A 71 0.62 6.07 -7.56
C ASN A 71 0.11 6.95 -6.42
N LEU A 72 -0.11 6.38 -5.23
CA LEU A 72 -0.56 7.13 -4.06
C LEU A 72 0.39 8.26 -3.67
N ALA A 73 1.70 8.01 -3.74
CA ALA A 73 2.71 9.01 -3.43
C ALA A 73 2.92 10.08 -4.54
N LEU A 74 2.29 9.94 -5.72
CA LEU A 74 2.31 10.97 -6.77
C LEU A 74 1.13 11.95 -6.68
N VAL A 75 0.03 11.55 -6.04
CA VAL A 75 -1.16 12.39 -5.86
C VAL A 75 -0.89 13.34 -4.68
N MET A 76 -0.16 14.42 -4.98
CA MET A 76 -0.05 15.60 -4.09
C MET A 76 -1.23 16.55 -4.30
#